data_AF-A0A941F8M3-F1
#
_entry.id   AF-A0A941F8M3-F1
#
_cell.length_a   1.000
_cell.length_b   1.000
_cell.length_c   1.000
_cell.angle_alpha   90.00
_cell.angle_beta   90.00
_cell.angle_gamma   90.00
#
_symmetry.space_group_name_H-M   'P 1'
#
loop_
_entity.id
_entity.type
_entity.pdbx_description
1 polymer ?
#
loop_
_entity_poly.entity_id
_entity_poly.type
_entity_poly.pdbx_seq_one_letter_code
_entity_poly.pdbx_strand_id
1 'polypeptide(L)'
;MPKSSGSQNRAFNPGTTRTAVIASDQVVLANDLAKMNFKTISIRGKFGKLLGKLYIPFYIMIYGSRFHGKSTVALMFADELVKQHGYKVLYVANEEGAKGTMQEKVVRLGINSPIGIIEDYNPKLFRDYDVVFIDSTQTTDISHEEYKELKKQFPNTSFVIINQANRDGSSKGGTKWEHIVDAIMHIENQSATMEKNRFPEGSTETIKIF
;
A
#
# COMPACT_ATOMS: atom_id res chain seq x y z
N MET A 1 -17.27 0.34 48.74
CA MET A 1 -17.37 -1.05 48.22
C MET A 1 -17.13 -1.01 46.71
N PRO A 2 -16.07 -1.66 46.19
CA PRO A 2 -15.83 -1.72 44.75
C PRO A 2 -16.66 -2.87 44.14
N LYS A 3 -17.32 -2.61 43.00
CA LYS A 3 -17.87 -3.67 42.15
C LYS A 3 -16.81 -4.07 41.13
N SER A 4 -16.31 -5.29 41.29
CA SER A 4 -15.57 -6.02 40.27
C SER A 4 -16.50 -6.32 39.09
N SER A 5 -16.05 -6.04 37.88
CA SER A 5 -16.60 -6.66 36.67
C SER A 5 -15.43 -7.29 35.93
N GLY A 6 -15.41 -8.63 35.95
CA GLY A 6 -14.36 -9.42 35.35
C GLY A 6 -14.44 -9.38 33.84
N SER A 7 -13.34 -8.96 33.20
CA SER A 7 -13.10 -9.22 31.78
C SER A 7 -12.84 -10.71 31.60
N GLN A 8 -13.84 -11.45 31.10
CA GLN A 8 -13.61 -12.82 30.65
C GLN A 8 -12.70 -12.80 29.42
N ASN A 9 -11.44 -13.22 29.62
CA ASN A 9 -10.55 -13.60 28.53
C ASN A 9 -11.17 -14.79 27.79
N ARG A 10 -11.67 -14.55 26.58
CA ARG A 10 -12.02 -15.64 25.67
C ARG A 10 -10.73 -16.24 25.13
N ALA A 11 -10.41 -17.45 25.57
CA ALA A 11 -9.32 -18.24 25.06
C ALA A 11 -9.49 -18.49 23.55
N PHE A 12 -8.39 -18.33 22.82
CA PHE A 12 -8.28 -18.58 21.38
C PHE A 12 -8.43 -20.07 21.07
N ASN A 13 -9.30 -20.42 20.12
CA ASN A 13 -9.58 -21.81 19.72
C ASN A 13 -8.66 -22.19 18.54
N PRO A 14 -7.76 -23.18 18.66
CA PRO A 14 -6.66 -23.40 17.70
C PRO A 14 -7.04 -24.12 16.39
N GLY A 15 -8.32 -24.15 16.02
CA GLY A 15 -8.86 -25.06 15.00
C GLY A 15 -9.09 -24.50 13.60
N THR A 16 -8.62 -23.30 13.25
CA THR A 16 -8.80 -22.77 11.89
C THR A 16 -7.66 -21.83 11.56
N THR A 17 -6.87 -22.14 10.52
CA THR A 17 -5.82 -21.26 10.00
C THR A 17 -6.46 -20.06 9.30
N ARG A 18 -7.05 -19.15 10.07
CA ARG A 18 -7.40 -17.82 9.60
C ARG A 18 -6.11 -17.02 9.54
N THR A 19 -5.84 -16.41 8.38
CA THR A 19 -4.82 -15.37 8.23
C THR A 19 -4.97 -14.37 9.38
N ALA A 20 -3.90 -14.15 10.15
CA ALA A 20 -3.95 -13.23 11.28
C ALA A 20 -3.89 -11.78 10.77
N VAL A 21 -4.98 -11.05 10.96
CA VAL A 21 -4.99 -9.57 10.97
C VAL A 21 -5.26 -9.18 12.41
N ILE A 22 -4.28 -8.52 13.03
CA ILE A 22 -4.36 -8.09 14.43
C ILE A 22 -4.93 -6.67 14.45
N ALA A 23 -6.03 -6.46 15.17
CA ALA A 23 -6.57 -5.12 15.38
C ALA A 23 -5.57 -4.27 16.19
N SER A 24 -5.51 -2.96 15.94
CA SER A 24 -4.48 -2.09 16.55
C SER A 24 -4.54 -2.00 18.09
N ASP A 25 -5.69 -2.30 18.68
CA ASP A 25 -5.97 -2.30 20.11
C ASP A 25 -5.94 -3.70 20.74
N GLN A 26 -5.69 -4.74 19.94
CA GLN A 26 -5.62 -6.11 20.42
C GLN A 26 -4.26 -6.39 21.06
N VAL A 27 -4.29 -6.79 22.34
CA VAL A 27 -3.10 -7.31 23.03
C VAL A 27 -2.79 -8.71 22.52
N VAL A 28 -1.57 -8.91 22.02
CA VAL A 28 -1.05 -10.21 21.60
C VAL A 28 0.19 -10.53 22.42
N LEU A 29 0.22 -11.70 23.05
CA LEU A 29 1.38 -12.16 23.80
C LEU A 29 2.51 -12.58 22.86
N ALA A 30 3.76 -12.33 23.23
CA ALA A 30 4.92 -12.59 22.36
C ALA A 30 5.04 -14.06 21.94
N ASN A 31 4.71 -15.00 22.83
CA ASN A 31 4.70 -16.44 22.55
C ASN A 31 3.57 -16.87 21.60
N ASP A 32 2.46 -16.13 21.57
CA ASP A 32 1.38 -16.36 20.61
C ASP A 32 1.73 -15.74 19.26
N LEU A 33 2.30 -14.53 19.26
CA LEU A 33 2.79 -13.85 18.06
C LEU A 33 3.80 -14.72 17.28
N ALA A 34 4.72 -15.38 17.99
CA ALA A 34 5.71 -16.28 17.39
C ALA A 34 5.10 -17.49 16.67
N LYS A 35 3.85 -17.84 16.98
CA LYS A 35 3.11 -18.95 16.36
C LYS A 35 2.13 -18.47 15.28
N MET A 36 1.96 -17.16 15.11
CA MET A 36 1.04 -16.60 14.12
C MET A 36 1.59 -16.75 12.71
N ASN A 37 0.71 -17.12 11.78
CA ASN A 37 1.00 -17.13 10.36
C ASN A 37 0.37 -15.90 9.70
N PHE A 38 1.23 -14.94 9.34
CA PHE A 38 0.83 -13.78 8.55
C PHE A 38 0.76 -14.14 7.07
N LYS A 39 -0.30 -13.70 6.39
CA LYS A 39 -0.41 -13.89 4.95
C LYS A 39 0.63 -13.03 4.25
N THR A 40 1.35 -13.63 3.33
CA THR A 40 2.29 -12.94 2.45
C THR A 40 1.97 -13.22 1.00
N ILE A 41 2.39 -12.32 0.12
CA ILE A 41 2.44 -12.54 -1.32
C ILE A 41 3.82 -12.21 -1.87
N SER A 42 4.19 -12.89 -2.95
CA SER A 42 5.35 -12.54 -3.77
C SER A 42 4.88 -12.16 -5.16
N ILE A 43 5.43 -11.08 -5.68
CA ILE A 43 5.17 -10.63 -7.06
C ILE A 43 6.38 -11.06 -7.88
N ARG A 44 6.19 -11.47 -9.13
CA ARG A 44 7.28 -11.83 -10.05
C ARG A 44 7.88 -10.58 -10.69
N GLY A 45 9.03 -10.73 -11.32
CA GLY A 45 9.67 -9.65 -12.08
C GLY A 45 10.24 -8.54 -11.19
N LYS A 46 10.23 -7.31 -11.72
CA LYS A 46 10.94 -6.16 -11.12
C LYS A 46 10.39 -5.80 -9.74
N PHE A 47 9.06 -5.77 -9.58
CA PHE A 47 8.42 -5.48 -8.29
C PHE A 47 8.71 -6.56 -7.24
N GLY A 48 8.77 -7.83 -7.65
CA GLY A 48 9.24 -8.91 -6.80
C GLY A 48 10.64 -8.72 -6.26
N LYS A 49 11.57 -8.37 -7.16
CA LYS A 49 12.96 -8.09 -6.78
C LYS A 49 13.07 -6.90 -5.82
N LEU A 50 12.30 -5.83 -6.05
CA LEU A 50 12.30 -4.66 -5.16
C LEU A 50 11.67 -4.96 -3.80
N LEU A 51 10.46 -5.52 -3.80
CA LEU A 51 9.61 -5.61 -2.61
C LEU A 51 9.78 -6.91 -1.83
N GLY A 52 10.21 -8.01 -2.46
CA GLY A 52 10.31 -9.31 -1.82
C GLY A 52 8.92 -9.91 -1.49
N LYS A 53 8.74 -10.30 -0.22
CA LYS A 53 7.50 -10.91 0.29
C LYS A 53 6.65 -9.89 1.07
N LEU A 54 5.60 -9.38 0.44
CA LEU A 54 4.71 -8.39 1.06
C LEU A 54 3.81 -9.07 2.09
N TYR A 55 3.73 -8.52 3.30
CA TYR A 55 2.71 -8.89 4.29
C TYR A 55 1.35 -8.30 3.89
N ILE A 56 0.25 -8.98 4.22
CA ILE A 56 -1.11 -8.47 3.97
C ILE A 56 -1.79 -8.07 5.28
N PRO A 57 -2.35 -6.84 5.39
CA PRO A 57 -2.22 -5.74 4.42
C PRO A 57 -0.81 -5.14 4.39
N PHE A 58 -0.44 -4.53 3.26
CA PHE A 58 0.79 -3.72 3.13
C PHE A 58 0.50 -2.25 2.92
N TYR A 59 1.44 -1.40 3.31
CA TYR A 59 1.38 0.04 3.10
C TYR A 59 2.65 0.52 2.39
N ILE A 60 2.53 1.01 1.17
CA ILE A 60 3.68 1.42 0.34
C ILE A 60 3.54 2.88 -0.05
N MET A 61 4.63 3.63 0.02
CA MET A 61 4.72 4.98 -0.52
C MET A 61 5.60 4.97 -1.76
N ILE A 62 5.10 5.53 -2.86
CA ILE A 62 5.86 5.80 -4.08
C ILE A 62 6.05 7.31 -4.16
N TYR A 63 7.30 7.78 -4.32
CA TYR A 63 7.54 9.21 -4.43
C TYR A 63 8.67 9.53 -5.42
N GLY A 64 8.82 10.81 -5.73
CA GLY A 64 9.81 11.31 -6.70
C GLY A 64 9.36 12.60 -7.38
N SER A 65 10.26 13.18 -8.17
CA SER A 65 10.04 14.44 -8.89
C SER A 65 8.90 14.35 -9.92
N ARG A 66 8.33 15.51 -10.30
CA ARG A 66 7.30 15.58 -11.35
C ARG A 66 7.86 15.03 -12.67
N PHE A 67 7.03 14.32 -13.43
CA PHE A 67 7.38 13.70 -14.72
C PHE A 67 8.39 12.54 -14.69
N HIS A 68 8.77 12.02 -13.51
CA HIS A 68 9.67 10.85 -13.40
C HIS A 68 8.94 9.49 -13.49
N GLY A 69 7.63 9.50 -13.75
CA GLY A 69 6.86 8.28 -14.03
C GLY A 69 6.27 7.54 -12.82
N LYS A 70 6.07 8.22 -11.68
CA LYS A 70 5.41 7.63 -10.49
C LYS A 70 4.08 6.94 -10.80
N SER A 71 3.15 7.65 -11.46
CA SER A 71 1.85 7.07 -11.83
C SER A 71 2.00 5.91 -12.81
N THR A 72 3.00 5.94 -13.69
CA THR A 72 3.33 4.83 -14.59
C THR A 72 3.73 3.59 -13.78
N VAL A 73 4.66 3.75 -12.84
CA VAL A 73 5.11 2.66 -11.95
C VAL A 73 3.95 2.15 -11.08
N ALA A 74 3.13 3.05 -10.55
CA ALA A 74 1.96 2.71 -9.74
C ALA A 74 0.93 1.90 -10.53
N LEU A 75 0.61 2.29 -11.77
CA LEU A 75 -0.29 1.54 -12.65
C LEU A 75 0.27 0.18 -13.04
N MET A 76 1.57 0.08 -13.36
CA MET A 76 2.23 -1.19 -13.61
C MET A 76 2.18 -2.10 -12.38
N PHE A 77 2.37 -1.53 -11.19
CA PHE A 77 2.29 -2.28 -9.95
C PHE A 77 0.87 -2.78 -9.67
N ALA A 78 -0.14 -1.92 -9.87
CA ALA A 78 -1.54 -2.29 -9.80
C ALA A 78 -1.88 -3.44 -10.76
N ASP A 79 -1.42 -3.34 -12.00
CA ASP A 79 -1.63 -4.38 -13.02
C ASP A 79 -1.01 -5.72 -12.63
N GLU A 80 0.20 -5.74 -12.06
CA GLU A 80 0.84 -6.96 -11.57
C GLU A 80 0.11 -7.58 -10.37
N LEU A 81 -0.45 -6.77 -9.48
CA LEU A 81 -1.28 -7.26 -8.36
C LEU A 81 -2.54 -7.95 -8.87
N VAL A 82 -3.19 -7.40 -9.90
CA VAL A 82 -4.36 -8.03 -10.51
C VAL A 82 -3.96 -9.30 -11.27
N LYS A 83 -2.96 -9.22 -12.16
CA LYS A 83 -2.56 -10.34 -13.03
C LYS A 83 -2.05 -11.54 -12.25
N GLN A 84 -1.26 -11.32 -11.20
CA GLN A 84 -0.58 -12.41 -10.51
C GLN A 84 -1.36 -12.95 -9.31
N HIS A 85 -2.20 -12.12 -8.68
CA HIS A 85 -2.89 -12.47 -7.43
C HIS A 85 -4.42 -12.32 -7.50
N GLY A 86 -4.97 -11.79 -8.59
CA GLY A 86 -6.42 -11.62 -8.76
C GLY A 86 -7.03 -10.57 -7.83
N TYR A 87 -6.22 -9.67 -7.27
CA TYR A 87 -6.71 -8.65 -6.33
C TYR A 87 -7.64 -7.65 -7.00
N LYS A 88 -8.68 -7.25 -6.27
CA LYS A 88 -9.52 -6.11 -6.63
C LYS A 88 -8.77 -4.83 -6.31
N VAL A 89 -8.41 -4.08 -7.35
CA VAL A 89 -7.65 -2.83 -7.21
C VAL A 89 -8.51 -1.62 -7.55
N LEU A 90 -8.45 -0.59 -6.70
CA LEU A 90 -9.00 0.74 -6.95
C LEU A 90 -7.85 1.74 -7.07
N TYR A 91 -7.90 2.60 -8.08
CA TYR A 91 -6.94 3.66 -8.33
C TYR A 91 -7.64 5.02 -8.29
N VAL A 92 -7.31 5.83 -7.28
CA VAL A 92 -7.82 7.21 -7.14
C VAL A 92 -6.86 8.15 -7.89
N ALA A 93 -7.28 8.60 -9.07
CA ALA A 93 -6.49 9.36 -10.03
C ALA A 93 -6.81 10.87 -9.98
N ASN A 94 -6.60 11.50 -8.82
CA ASN A 94 -7.14 12.84 -8.55
C ASN A 94 -6.44 13.97 -9.35
N GLU A 95 -5.16 13.83 -9.72
CA GLU A 95 -4.45 14.86 -10.51
C GLU A 95 -4.84 14.91 -12.00
N GLU A 96 -5.14 13.76 -12.59
CA GLU A 96 -5.34 13.63 -14.04
C GLU A 96 -6.80 13.33 -14.42
N GLY A 97 -7.61 12.91 -13.44
CA GLY A 97 -8.94 12.37 -13.66
C GLY A 97 -8.93 11.06 -14.45
N ALA A 98 -10.11 10.51 -14.70
CA ALA A 98 -10.40 9.46 -15.68
C ALA A 98 -10.58 10.06 -17.08
N LYS A 99 -9.87 11.15 -17.38
CA LYS A 99 -9.88 11.84 -18.68
C LYS A 99 -8.69 11.36 -19.52
N GLY A 100 -8.59 11.86 -20.76
CA GLY A 100 -7.74 11.28 -21.83
C GLY A 100 -6.31 10.89 -21.43
N THR A 101 -5.67 11.60 -20.51
CA THR A 101 -4.31 11.31 -20.01
C THR A 101 -4.20 9.96 -19.30
N MET A 102 -5.16 9.59 -18.45
CA MET A 102 -5.17 8.29 -17.77
C MET A 102 -5.45 7.16 -18.76
N GLN A 103 -6.40 7.37 -19.68
CA GLN A 103 -6.68 6.44 -20.77
C GLN A 103 -5.43 6.19 -21.63
N GLU A 104 -4.75 7.25 -22.06
CA GLU A 104 -3.50 7.17 -22.83
C GLU A 104 -2.42 6.40 -22.09
N LYS A 105 -2.28 6.58 -20.77
CA LYS A 105 -1.34 5.79 -19.95
C LYS A 105 -1.69 4.32 -19.94
N VAL A 106 -2.96 3.98 -19.67
CA VAL A 106 -3.44 2.58 -19.64
C VAL A 106 -3.21 1.91 -20.98
N VAL A 107 -3.58 2.57 -22.09
CA VAL A 107 -3.37 2.07 -23.46
C VAL A 107 -1.89 1.92 -23.78
N ARG A 108 -1.08 2.95 -23.50
CA ARG A 108 0.38 2.92 -23.76
C ARG A 108 1.08 1.81 -22.99
N LEU A 109 0.62 1.51 -21.78
CA LEU A 109 1.17 0.44 -20.94
C LEU A 109 0.61 -0.96 -21.28
N GLY A 110 -0.39 -1.05 -22.17
CA GLY A 110 -1.03 -2.31 -22.51
C GLY A 110 -1.74 -2.96 -21.32
N ILE A 111 -2.27 -2.15 -20.38
CA ILE A 111 -2.98 -2.64 -19.20
C ILE A 111 -4.39 -3.06 -19.61
N ASN A 112 -4.68 -4.34 -19.45
CA ASN A 112 -6.00 -4.94 -19.70
C ASN A 112 -6.67 -5.46 -18.42
N SER A 113 -6.02 -5.31 -17.27
CA SER A 113 -6.54 -5.77 -15.98
C SER A 113 -7.73 -4.93 -15.53
N PRO A 114 -8.74 -5.52 -14.84
CA PRO A 114 -9.91 -4.81 -14.32
C PRO A 114 -9.57 -3.96 -13.09
N ILE A 115 -8.82 -2.89 -13.29
CA ILE A 115 -8.49 -1.89 -12.26
C ILE A 115 -9.62 -0.86 -12.24
N GLY A 116 -10.28 -0.68 -11.09
CA GLY A 116 -11.24 0.40 -10.90
C GLY A 116 -10.51 1.74 -10.86
N ILE A 117 -10.99 2.76 -11.58
CA ILE A 117 -10.38 4.09 -11.60
C ILE A 117 -11.46 5.11 -11.22
N ILE A 118 -11.17 5.97 -10.25
CA ILE A 118 -12.04 7.07 -9.83
C ILE A 118 -11.24 8.36 -9.75
N GLU A 119 -11.89 9.51 -9.99
CA GLU A 119 -11.26 10.82 -9.81
C GLU A 119 -11.31 11.23 -8.33
N ASP A 120 -12.53 11.24 -7.78
CA ASP A 120 -12.78 11.74 -6.43
C ASP A 120 -12.35 10.75 -5.35
N TYR A 121 -11.66 11.27 -4.34
CA TYR A 121 -11.37 10.53 -3.13
C TYR A 121 -12.66 10.21 -2.36
N ASN A 122 -13.04 8.93 -2.33
CA ASN A 122 -14.24 8.46 -1.64
C ASN A 122 -13.97 7.17 -0.84
N PRO A 123 -13.60 7.28 0.45
CA PRO A 123 -13.28 6.14 1.30
C PRO A 123 -14.39 5.11 1.44
N LYS A 124 -15.65 5.48 1.21
CA LYS A 124 -16.79 4.55 1.29
C LYS A 124 -16.67 3.38 0.31
N LEU A 125 -15.94 3.58 -0.79
CA LEU A 125 -15.70 2.55 -1.81
C LEU A 125 -14.59 1.56 -1.42
N PHE A 126 -13.69 1.93 -0.50
CA PHE A 126 -12.46 1.17 -0.25
C PHE A 126 -12.71 -0.23 0.33
N ARG A 127 -13.86 -0.44 0.96
CA ARG A 127 -14.26 -1.72 1.57
C ARG A 127 -14.39 -2.87 0.56
N ASP A 128 -14.61 -2.56 -0.72
CA ASP A 128 -14.83 -3.55 -1.77
C ASP A 128 -13.54 -3.97 -2.50
N TYR A 129 -12.40 -3.38 -2.11
CA TYR A 129 -11.11 -3.56 -2.77
C TYR A 129 -10.04 -4.10 -1.81
N ASP A 130 -9.17 -4.96 -2.35
CA ASP A 130 -8.03 -5.54 -1.62
C ASP A 130 -6.88 -4.54 -1.53
N VAL A 131 -6.69 -3.72 -2.58
CA VAL A 131 -5.62 -2.73 -2.67
C VAL A 131 -6.16 -1.42 -3.24
N VAL A 132 -5.87 -0.32 -2.56
CA VAL A 132 -6.24 1.05 -2.99
C VAL A 132 -4.99 1.87 -3.25
N PHE A 133 -4.90 2.42 -4.46
CA PHE A 133 -3.87 3.36 -4.88
C PHE A 133 -4.42 4.79 -4.78
N ILE A 134 -3.66 5.71 -4.18
CA ILE A 134 -4.03 7.12 -4.00
C ILE A 134 -2.98 8.01 -4.68
N ASP A 135 -3.32 8.53 -5.87
CA ASP A 135 -2.45 9.36 -6.71
C ASP A 135 -3.03 10.78 -6.88
N SER A 136 -2.59 11.79 -6.11
CA SER A 136 -1.56 11.79 -5.06
C SER A 136 -2.15 12.22 -3.71
N THR A 137 -1.42 12.00 -2.61
CA THR A 137 -1.83 12.50 -1.28
C THR A 137 -1.91 14.03 -1.23
N GLN A 138 -1.12 14.73 -2.06
CA GLN A 138 -1.13 16.19 -2.11
C GLN A 138 -2.40 16.75 -2.76
N THR A 139 -2.97 16.04 -3.74
CA THR A 139 -4.18 16.50 -4.43
C THR A 139 -5.44 16.08 -3.72
N THR A 140 -5.37 14.97 -2.97
CA THR A 140 -6.46 14.51 -2.10
C THR A 140 -6.48 15.21 -0.74
N ASP A 141 -5.49 16.06 -0.43
CA ASP A 141 -5.31 16.75 0.86
C ASP A 141 -5.34 15.80 2.08
N ILE A 142 -4.95 14.53 1.90
CA ILE A 142 -4.91 13.56 2.98
C ILE A 142 -3.68 13.80 3.85
N SER A 143 -3.92 14.11 5.12
CA SER A 143 -2.87 14.19 6.12
C SER A 143 -2.40 12.81 6.59
N HIS A 144 -1.19 12.73 7.14
CA HIS A 144 -0.65 11.51 7.75
C HIS A 144 -1.51 10.98 8.91
N GLU A 145 -2.24 11.84 9.63
CA GLU A 145 -3.13 11.39 10.71
C GLU A 145 -4.43 10.79 10.15
N GLU A 146 -5.02 11.40 9.12
CA GLU A 146 -6.16 10.82 8.41
C GLU A 146 -5.79 9.48 7.76
N TYR A 147 -4.58 9.35 7.22
CA TYR A 147 -4.12 8.08 6.67
C TYR A 147 -3.96 6.99 7.75
N LYS A 148 -3.47 7.32 8.96
CA LYS A 148 -3.45 6.35 10.08
C LYS A 148 -4.84 5.87 10.42
N GLU A 149 -5.81 6.78 10.43
CA GLU A 149 -7.21 6.46 10.70
C GLU A 149 -7.81 5.61 9.58
N LEU A 150 -7.47 5.92 8.32
CA LEU A 150 -7.87 5.12 7.16
C LEU A 150 -7.42 3.66 7.30
N LYS A 151 -6.17 3.40 7.70
CA LYS A 151 -5.66 2.04 7.95
C LYS A 151 -6.43 1.29 9.03
N LYS A 152 -6.89 2.01 10.08
CA LYS A 152 -7.71 1.41 11.15
C LYS A 152 -9.13 1.09 10.67
N GLN A 153 -9.70 1.95 9.84
CA GLN A 153 -11.04 1.76 9.26
C GLN A 153 -11.08 0.60 8.26
N PHE A 154 -9.98 0.36 7.54
CA PHE A 154 -9.85 -0.66 6.51
C PHE A 154 -8.68 -1.62 6.81
N PRO A 155 -8.75 -2.42 7.91
CA PRO A 155 -7.63 -3.22 8.40
C PRO A 155 -7.26 -4.40 7.50
N ASN A 156 -8.07 -4.72 6.50
CA ASN A 156 -7.81 -5.76 5.51
C ASN A 156 -7.40 -5.21 4.14
N THR A 157 -7.36 -3.88 3.99
CA THR A 157 -7.05 -3.22 2.72
C THR A 157 -5.60 -2.76 2.72
N SER A 158 -4.87 -3.09 1.67
CA SER A 158 -3.53 -2.57 1.43
C SER A 158 -3.62 -1.21 0.76
N PHE A 159 -2.71 -0.30 1.08
CA PHE A 159 -2.69 1.03 0.48
C PHE A 159 -1.35 1.34 -0.17
N VAL A 160 -1.42 1.93 -1.36
CA VAL A 160 -0.27 2.49 -2.07
C VAL A 160 -0.51 3.98 -2.27
N ILE A 161 0.31 4.81 -1.65
CA ILE A 161 0.18 6.27 -1.75
C ILE A 161 1.27 6.84 -2.64
N ILE A 162 0.92 7.81 -3.48
CA ILE A 162 1.86 8.51 -4.33
C ILE A 162 2.08 9.92 -3.78
N ASN A 163 3.35 10.30 -3.62
CA ASN A 163 3.75 11.63 -3.16
C ASN A 163 4.70 12.32 -4.15
N GLN A 164 4.66 13.65 -4.19
CA GLN A 164 5.68 14.45 -4.85
C GLN A 164 6.94 14.55 -3.98
N ALA A 165 8.12 14.70 -4.60
CA ALA A 165 9.33 15.10 -3.89
C ALA A 165 9.32 16.61 -3.55
N ASN A 166 10.03 16.98 -2.49
CA ASN A 166 10.42 18.34 -2.16
C ASN A 166 11.49 18.85 -3.13
N ARG A 167 11.80 20.15 -3.08
CA ARG A 167 12.83 20.76 -3.95
C ARG A 167 14.23 20.19 -3.72
N ASP A 168 14.50 19.67 -2.54
CA ASP A 168 15.76 19.03 -2.16
C ASP A 168 15.82 17.54 -2.53
N GLY A 169 14.80 17.01 -3.20
CA GLY A 169 14.70 15.60 -3.59
C GLY A 169 14.12 14.68 -2.51
N SER A 170 13.96 15.15 -1.27
CA SER A 170 13.35 14.36 -0.19
C SER A 170 11.85 14.18 -0.42
N SER A 171 11.22 13.21 0.24
CA SER A 171 9.78 13.01 0.09
C SER A 171 8.95 14.12 0.77
N LYS A 172 7.91 14.63 0.10
CA LYS A 172 7.04 15.67 0.67
C LYS A 172 6.19 15.10 1.81
N GLY A 173 6.35 15.70 3.00
CA GLY A 173 5.78 15.23 4.28
C GLY A 173 6.77 14.52 5.21
N GLY A 174 7.99 14.22 4.73
CA GLY A 174 9.15 13.82 5.55
C GLY A 174 8.96 12.54 6.39
N THR A 175 9.68 12.49 7.51
CA THR A 175 9.76 11.35 8.46
C THR A 175 8.41 10.83 8.96
N LYS A 176 7.36 11.66 8.95
CA LYS A 176 6.02 11.26 9.40
C LYS A 176 5.45 10.13 8.54
N TRP A 177 5.59 10.22 7.22
CA TRP A 177 5.17 9.16 6.30
C TRP A 177 6.03 7.91 6.46
N GLU A 178 7.33 8.10 6.70
CA GLU A 178 8.26 6.98 6.87
C GLU A 178 7.86 6.06 8.01
N HIS A 179 7.32 6.57 9.13
CA HIS A 179 6.92 5.71 10.24
C HIS A 179 5.63 4.91 9.99
N ILE A 180 4.75 5.40 9.12
CA ILE A 180 3.39 4.86 8.94
C ILE A 180 3.25 3.88 7.78
N VAL A 181 4.19 3.87 6.83
CA VAL A 181 4.24 2.89 5.73
C VAL A 181 5.25 1.77 6.00
N ASP A 182 5.13 0.65 5.31
CA ASP A 182 6.06 -0.48 5.43
C ASP A 182 7.26 -0.35 4.49
N ALA A 183 7.04 0.23 3.31
CA ALA A 183 8.07 0.43 2.31
C ALA A 183 7.94 1.78 1.60
N ILE A 184 9.08 2.32 1.15
CA ILE A 184 9.19 3.57 0.42
C ILE A 184 10.00 3.31 -0.85
N MET A 185 9.37 3.56 -1.98
CA MET A 185 9.94 3.42 -3.31
C MET A 185 10.16 4.81 -3.91
N HIS A 186 11.42 5.19 -4.09
CA HIS A 186 11.79 6.42 -4.78
C HIS A 186 11.93 6.16 -6.28
N ILE A 187 11.28 7.00 -7.09
CA ILE A 187 11.30 6.95 -8.55
C ILE A 187 12.10 8.13 -9.09
N GLU A 188 13.22 7.82 -9.74
CA GLU A 188 14.06 8.80 -10.40
C GLU A 188 14.60 8.25 -11.72
N ASN A 189 14.55 9.07 -12.79
CA ASN A 189 15.08 8.70 -14.10
C ASN A 189 14.62 7.32 -14.57
N GLN A 190 13.31 7.04 -14.43
CA GLN A 190 12.67 5.79 -14.86
C GLN A 190 13.10 4.54 -14.07
N SER A 191 13.84 4.75 -12.98
CA SER A 191 14.34 3.71 -12.09
C SER A 191 13.67 3.82 -10.73
N ALA A 192 13.54 2.67 -10.07
CA ALA A 192 12.99 2.56 -8.73
C ALA A 192 14.06 2.07 -7.76
N THR A 193 14.13 2.71 -6.59
CA THR A 193 15.01 2.35 -5.48
C THR A 193 14.19 2.26 -4.21
N MET A 194 14.40 1.19 -3.42
CA MET A 194 13.76 1.05 -2.12
C MET A 194 14.59 1.77 -1.05
N GLU A 195 14.12 2.92 -0.58
CA GLU A 195 14.77 3.65 0.52
C GLU A 195 14.39 3.08 1.89
N LYS A 196 13.23 2.45 1.94
CA LYS A 196 12.77 1.67 3.08
C LYS A 196 12.07 0.43 2.57
N ASN A 197 12.39 -0.72 3.16
CA ASN A 197 11.62 -1.93 2.94
C ASN A 197 11.62 -2.81 4.19
N ARG A 198 10.44 -2.99 4.81
CA ARG A 198 10.25 -3.91 5.95
C ARG A 198 9.92 -5.35 5.53
N PHE A 199 9.72 -5.59 4.23
CA PHE A 199 9.39 -6.89 3.70
C PHE A 199 10.67 -7.74 3.55
N PRO A 200 10.64 -9.03 3.92
CA PRO A 200 11.78 -9.90 3.74
C PRO A 200 12.04 -10.15 2.25
N GLU A 201 13.30 -10.45 1.92
CA GLU A 201 13.77 -10.78 0.55
C GLU A 201 13.68 -9.61 -0.46
N GLY A 202 13.37 -8.40 0.00
CA GLY A 202 13.44 -7.19 -0.83
C GLY A 202 14.87 -6.76 -1.12
N SER A 203 15.07 -6.09 -2.26
CA SER A 203 16.37 -5.58 -2.70
C SER A 203 16.56 -4.10 -2.35
N THR A 204 17.81 -3.70 -2.14
CA THR A 204 18.26 -2.30 -2.04
C THR A 204 18.81 -1.78 -3.36
N GLU A 205 18.82 -2.58 -4.42
CA GLU A 205 19.33 -2.19 -5.73
C GLU A 205 18.38 -1.22 -6.44
N THR A 206 18.96 -0.28 -7.17
CA THR A 206 18.22 0.55 -8.13
C THR A 206 17.89 -0.27 -9.37
N ILE A 207 16.60 -0.36 -9.72
CA ILE A 207 16.12 -1.15 -10.86
C ILE A 207 15.41 -0.24 -11.85
N LYS A 208 15.87 -0.26 -13.11
CA LYS A 208 15.19 0.41 -14.21
C LYS A 208 13.82 -0.23 -14.47
N ILE A 209 12.73 0.53 -14.32
CA ILE A 209 11.37 0.01 -14.48
C ILE A 209 10.90 0.12 -15.93
N PHE A 210 11.22 1.21 -16.61
CA PHE A 210 10.98 1.45 -18.03
C PHE A 210 12.22 2.07 -18.67
#